data_AF-A0A522P5W9-F1
#
_entry.id   AF-A0A522P5W9-F1
#
_cell.length_a   1.000
_cell.length_b   1.000
_cell.length_c   1.000
_cell.angle_alpha   90.00
_cell.angle_beta   90.00
_cell.angle_gamma   90.00
#
_symmetry.space_group_name_H-M   'P 1'
#
loop_
_entity.id
_entity.type
_entity.pdbx_description
1 polymer ?
#
loop_
_entity_poly.entity_id
_entity_poly.type
_entity_poly.pdbx_seq_one_letter_code
_entity_poly.pdbx_strand_id
1 'polypeptide(L)'
;MSLETYFSLQGEVWLADRDPATGLAKKTRWAFNAPKLEIALSAETDDVVESFSGNRLLDDQLDKGKSAKVSMTLHGWSLANLALGLYGSVAKITGGAVVDEVLPTGLVAGDFVQLDKRGVSAMTLKDSTAGTPLVPTAANLSIYRPNSGVVQVSDVGAFVQPFLASYTYADADLVAMFSTVAPPERYLVFDGVNTKTGKSVVAELYRIKFSPQSALALINESHGTIELEGVCLYDRQRAADANLGGFGRLVQTAMA
;
A
#
# COMPACT_ATOMS: atom_id res chain seq x y z
N MET A 1 -45.66 -0.90 -3.82
CA MET A 1 -44.19 -0.78 -3.82
C MET A 1 -43.82 0.19 -2.73
N SER A 2 -43.24 -0.25 -1.61
CA SER A 2 -42.59 0.69 -0.70
C SER A 2 -41.35 1.23 -1.41
N LEU A 3 -41.36 2.51 -1.79
CA LEU A 3 -40.16 3.19 -2.24
C LEU A 3 -39.14 3.12 -1.09
N GLU A 4 -38.09 2.32 -1.24
CA GLU A 4 -36.96 2.34 -0.31
C GLU A 4 -36.25 3.70 -0.47
N THR A 5 -36.53 4.65 0.42
CA THR A 5 -36.09 6.05 0.24
C THR A 5 -34.61 6.26 0.57
N TYR A 6 -33.99 5.39 1.38
CA TYR A 6 -32.59 5.55 1.84
C TYR A 6 -31.87 4.21 1.98
N PHE A 7 -30.59 4.16 1.60
CA PHE A 7 -29.70 3.03 1.84
C PHE A 7 -28.49 3.48 2.68
N SER A 8 -27.90 2.55 3.41
CA SER A 8 -26.62 2.77 4.10
C SER A 8 -25.91 1.43 4.21
N LEU A 9 -24.82 1.26 3.45
CA LEU A 9 -24.08 0.01 3.38
C LEU A 9 -22.93 0.02 4.40
N GLN A 10 -22.76 -1.10 5.09
CA GLN A 10 -21.60 -1.38 5.92
C GLN A 10 -21.12 -2.79 5.63
N GLY A 11 -19.82 -3.03 5.56
CA GLY A 11 -19.31 -4.33 5.14
C GLY A 11 -17.81 -4.45 5.15
N GLU A 12 -17.36 -5.64 4.80
CA GLU A 12 -15.97 -6.02 4.69
C GLU A 12 -15.50 -5.97 3.24
N VAL A 13 -14.25 -5.54 3.05
CA VAL A 13 -13.62 -5.52 1.73
C VAL A 13 -12.58 -6.64 1.67
N TRP A 14 -12.74 -7.51 0.69
CA TRP A 14 -11.85 -8.62 0.41
C TRP A 14 -11.10 -8.35 -0.90
N LEU A 15 -9.80 -8.56 -0.87
CA LEU A 15 -8.91 -8.43 -2.02
C LEU A 15 -8.26 -9.78 -2.33
N ALA A 16 -8.17 -10.12 -3.60
CA ALA A 16 -7.42 -11.29 -4.06
C ALA A 16 -6.61 -10.96 -5.29
N ASP A 17 -5.54 -11.71 -5.51
CA ASP A 17 -4.83 -11.72 -6.78
C ASP A 17 -5.71 -12.39 -7.84
N ARG A 18 -5.81 -11.79 -9.03
CA ARG A 18 -6.49 -12.41 -10.17
C ARG A 18 -5.56 -13.45 -10.81
N ASP A 19 -6.08 -14.64 -11.09
CA ASP A 19 -5.39 -15.60 -11.93
C ASP A 19 -5.50 -15.17 -13.41
N PRO A 20 -4.37 -14.91 -14.10
CA PRO A 20 -4.40 -14.48 -15.50
C PRO A 20 -4.98 -15.54 -16.45
N ALA A 21 -4.90 -16.83 -16.11
CA ALA A 21 -5.39 -17.90 -16.97
C ALA A 21 -6.91 -18.11 -16.85
N THR A 22 -7.41 -18.15 -15.62
CA THR A 22 -8.83 -18.48 -15.34
C THR A 22 -9.72 -17.26 -15.10
N GLY A 23 -9.13 -16.11 -14.77
CA GLY A 23 -9.89 -14.91 -14.36
C GLY A 23 -10.63 -15.04 -13.03
N LEU A 24 -10.25 -16.05 -12.23
CA LEU A 24 -10.78 -16.26 -10.90
C LEU A 24 -9.92 -15.56 -9.85
N ALA A 25 -10.54 -15.26 -8.71
CA ALA A 25 -9.84 -14.82 -7.52
C ALA A 25 -8.99 -15.97 -6.98
N LYS A 26 -7.73 -15.71 -6.66
CA LYS A 26 -6.88 -16.60 -5.86
C LYS A 26 -7.27 -16.47 -4.38
N LYS A 27 -6.29 -16.58 -3.48
CA LYS A 27 -6.50 -16.39 -2.05
C LYS A 27 -7.00 -14.97 -1.76
N THR A 28 -8.20 -14.88 -1.21
CA THR A 28 -8.76 -13.63 -0.69
C THR A 28 -8.12 -13.28 0.65
N ARG A 29 -7.93 -11.99 0.88
CA ARG A 29 -7.51 -11.42 2.16
C ARG A 29 -8.43 -10.26 2.51
N TRP A 30 -8.77 -10.14 3.78
CA TRP A 30 -9.47 -8.96 4.27
C TRP A 30 -8.55 -7.74 4.17
N ALA A 31 -9.05 -6.64 3.60
CA ALA A 31 -8.31 -5.40 3.40
C ALA A 31 -8.20 -4.54 4.68
N PHE A 32 -8.73 -5.03 5.81
CA PHE A 32 -9.02 -4.28 7.04
C PHE A 32 -10.18 -3.29 6.90
N ASN A 33 -10.44 -2.55 7.97
CA ASN A 33 -11.49 -1.54 8.02
C ASN A 33 -11.31 -0.49 6.91
N ALA A 34 -12.30 -0.42 6.02
CA ALA A 34 -12.37 0.49 4.89
C ALA A 34 -13.55 1.46 5.11
N PRO A 35 -13.36 2.61 5.80
CA PRO A 35 -14.43 3.58 6.06
C PRO A 35 -15.03 4.19 4.79
N LYS A 36 -14.29 4.20 3.67
CA LYS A 36 -14.75 4.66 2.38
C LYS A 36 -14.36 3.65 1.31
N LEU A 37 -15.35 3.24 0.52
CA LEU A 37 -15.21 2.49 -0.73
C LEU A 37 -16.15 3.11 -1.75
N GLU A 38 -15.62 3.48 -2.90
CA GLU A 38 -16.36 4.17 -3.95
C GLU A 38 -16.03 3.56 -5.32
N ILE A 39 -17.06 3.36 -6.14
CA ILE A 39 -16.96 2.88 -7.52
C ILE A 39 -17.48 4.00 -8.41
N ALA A 40 -16.59 4.67 -9.14
CA ALA A 40 -16.94 5.73 -10.07
C ALA A 40 -17.00 5.17 -11.49
N LEU A 41 -18.19 5.17 -12.09
CA LEU A 41 -18.41 4.76 -13.47
C LEU A 41 -18.41 6.00 -14.36
N SER A 42 -17.73 5.94 -15.50
CA SER A 42 -17.66 7.04 -16.46
C SER A 42 -17.85 6.50 -17.88
N ALA A 43 -18.67 7.19 -18.66
CA ALA A 43 -18.81 6.99 -20.09
C ALA A 43 -18.29 8.24 -20.81
N GLU A 44 -17.50 8.03 -21.86
CA GLU A 44 -17.03 9.09 -22.76
C GLU A 44 -17.96 9.13 -23.96
N THR A 45 -18.50 10.31 -24.28
CA THR A 45 -19.42 10.51 -25.42
C THR A 45 -18.89 11.60 -26.37
N ASP A 46 -19.18 11.46 -27.65
CA ASP A 46 -19.10 12.54 -28.64
C ASP A 46 -20.48 13.06 -28.93
N ASP A 47 -20.69 14.35 -28.73
CA ASP A 47 -21.98 14.99 -28.91
C ASP A 47 -21.95 15.75 -30.24
N VAL A 48 -22.82 15.39 -31.17
CA VAL A 48 -22.99 16.09 -32.45
C VAL A 48 -24.03 17.18 -32.26
N VAL A 49 -23.61 18.43 -32.44
CA VAL A 49 -24.49 19.59 -32.34
C VAL A 49 -24.83 20.10 -33.75
N GLU A 50 -26.12 20.26 -34.03
CA GLU A 50 -26.56 20.73 -35.34
C GLU A 50 -26.05 22.14 -35.63
N SER A 51 -25.70 22.40 -36.90
CA SER A 51 -25.16 23.69 -37.35
C SER A 51 -26.05 24.42 -38.35
N PHE A 52 -27.27 23.94 -38.61
CA PHE A 52 -28.14 24.47 -39.68
C PHE A 52 -29.39 25.23 -39.20
N SER A 53 -29.93 24.93 -38.02
CA SER A 53 -31.16 25.56 -37.52
C SER A 53 -30.96 26.94 -36.88
N GLY A 54 -29.69 27.33 -36.62
CA GLY A 54 -29.34 28.51 -35.83
C GLY A 54 -29.49 28.32 -34.31
N ASN A 55 -30.02 27.18 -33.84
CA ASN A 55 -30.30 26.94 -32.42
C ASN A 55 -29.25 26.08 -31.70
N ARG A 56 -28.29 25.48 -32.44
CA ARG A 56 -27.22 24.62 -31.89
C ARG A 56 -27.77 23.53 -30.95
N LEU A 57 -28.77 22.80 -31.40
CA LEU A 57 -29.36 21.68 -30.63
C LEU A 57 -28.46 20.43 -30.71
N LEU A 58 -28.52 19.59 -29.68
CA LEU A 58 -27.89 18.26 -29.72
C LEU A 58 -28.68 17.38 -30.70
N ASP A 59 -28.03 16.89 -31.74
CA ASP A 59 -28.64 16.09 -32.81
C ASP A 59 -28.34 14.60 -32.65
N ASP A 60 -27.12 14.25 -32.22
CA ASP A 60 -26.71 12.86 -31.99
C ASP A 60 -25.67 12.76 -30.86
N GLN A 61 -25.52 11.57 -30.28
CA GLN A 61 -24.54 11.26 -29.24
C GLN A 61 -23.92 9.87 -29.47
N LEU A 62 -22.60 9.82 -29.63
CA LEU A 62 -21.81 8.61 -29.83
C LEU A 62 -21.06 8.20 -28.57
N ASP A 63 -21.35 7.02 -28.02
CA ASP A 63 -20.58 6.43 -26.92
C ASP A 63 -19.18 5.97 -27.40
N LYS A 64 -18.10 6.61 -26.91
CA LYS A 64 -16.70 6.26 -27.23
C LYS A 64 -16.10 5.20 -26.31
N GLY A 65 -16.44 5.25 -25.02
CA GLY A 65 -15.77 4.41 -24.02
C GLY A 65 -16.51 4.33 -22.71
N LYS A 66 -16.29 3.23 -21.98
CA LYS A 66 -16.81 3.02 -20.63
C LYS A 66 -15.64 2.63 -19.73
N SER A 67 -15.52 3.30 -18.59
CA SER A 67 -14.48 3.06 -17.60
C SER A 67 -15.06 3.00 -16.20
N ALA A 68 -14.40 2.26 -15.32
CA ALA A 68 -14.76 2.14 -13.92
C ALA A 68 -13.51 2.38 -13.08
N LYS A 69 -13.59 3.32 -12.14
CA LYS A 69 -12.54 3.60 -11.15
C LYS A 69 -13.02 3.14 -9.78
N VAL A 70 -12.09 2.64 -8.99
CA VAL A 70 -12.33 2.27 -7.59
C VAL A 70 -11.41 3.10 -6.71
N SER A 71 -11.96 3.69 -5.67
CA SER A 71 -11.19 4.36 -4.62
C SER A 71 -11.60 3.82 -3.26
N MET A 72 -10.61 3.58 -2.39
CA MET A 72 -10.85 3.16 -1.02
C MET A 72 -9.84 3.79 -0.08
N THR A 73 -10.26 4.02 1.15
CA THR A 73 -9.38 4.46 2.24
C THR A 73 -9.38 3.37 3.32
N LEU A 74 -8.21 2.96 3.78
CA LEU A 74 -8.04 1.91 4.79
C LEU A 74 -7.42 2.50 6.06
N HIS A 75 -7.92 2.10 7.22
CA HIS A 75 -7.34 2.49 8.52
C HIS A 75 -6.32 1.47 9.07
N GLY A 76 -6.24 0.27 8.48
CA GLY A 76 -5.36 -0.79 8.96
C GLY A 76 -3.92 -0.63 8.48
N TRP A 77 -2.96 -0.53 9.41
CA TRP A 77 -1.55 -0.65 9.08
C TRP A 77 -1.22 -2.10 8.71
N SER A 78 -1.05 -2.35 7.42
CA SER A 78 -0.68 -3.66 6.90
C SER A 78 0.35 -3.49 5.79
N LEU A 79 1.49 -4.18 5.91
CA LEU A 79 2.53 -4.18 4.89
C LEU A 79 2.01 -4.68 3.54
N ALA A 80 1.03 -5.59 3.54
CA ALA A 80 0.38 -6.04 2.32
C ALA A 80 -0.50 -4.96 1.66
N ASN A 81 -1.12 -4.07 2.45
CA ASN A 81 -1.87 -2.93 1.91
C ASN A 81 -0.93 -1.82 1.44
N LEU A 82 0.13 -1.54 2.20
CA LEU A 82 1.18 -0.59 1.80
C LEU A 82 1.87 -1.04 0.52
N ALA A 83 2.13 -2.34 0.34
CA ALA A 83 2.67 -2.89 -0.89
C ALA A 83 1.79 -2.61 -2.12
N LEU A 84 0.45 -2.60 -1.97
CA LEU A 84 -0.46 -2.24 -3.06
C LEU A 84 -0.32 -0.76 -3.43
N GLY A 85 -0.33 0.14 -2.44
CA GLY A 85 -0.23 1.58 -2.67
C GLY A 85 1.16 2.04 -3.12
N LEU A 86 2.24 1.38 -2.69
CA LEU A 86 3.61 1.79 -2.98
C LEU A 86 4.23 1.05 -4.18
N TYR A 87 3.45 0.24 -4.90
CA TYR A 87 3.94 -0.69 -5.93
C TYR A 87 5.12 -1.53 -5.44
N GLY A 88 5.00 -1.96 -4.18
CA GLY A 88 6.09 -2.59 -3.47
C GLY A 88 5.94 -4.09 -3.33
N SER A 89 7.06 -4.74 -3.09
CA SER A 89 7.12 -6.16 -2.71
C SER A 89 7.41 -6.28 -1.23
N VAL A 90 6.62 -7.09 -0.53
CA VAL A 90 6.91 -7.47 0.85
C VAL A 90 8.04 -8.50 0.84
N ALA A 91 9.12 -8.24 1.59
CA ALA A 91 10.20 -9.18 1.79
C ALA A 91 10.48 -9.33 3.28
N LYS A 92 11.01 -10.50 3.66
CA LYS A 92 11.44 -10.78 5.03
C LYS A 92 12.95 -10.60 5.14
N ILE A 93 13.38 -9.90 6.16
CA ILE A 93 14.77 -9.89 6.63
C ILE A 93 14.86 -10.91 7.75
N THR A 94 15.74 -11.89 7.56
CA THR A 94 16.15 -12.78 8.65
C THR A 94 17.21 -12.10 9.50
N GLY A 95 16.96 -12.05 10.80
CA GLY A 95 17.87 -11.51 11.81
C GLY A 95 19.23 -12.18 11.77
N GLY A 96 20.24 -11.44 12.19
CA GLY A 96 21.63 -11.89 12.09
C GLY A 96 22.59 -10.97 12.83
N ALA A 97 23.88 -11.21 12.62
CA ALA A 97 24.96 -10.39 13.14
C ALA A 97 25.73 -9.78 11.97
N VAL A 98 26.01 -8.49 12.07
CA VAL A 98 26.98 -7.78 11.23
C VAL A 98 28.25 -7.63 12.04
N VAL A 99 29.39 -7.91 11.41
CA VAL A 99 30.71 -7.76 12.01
C VAL A 99 31.44 -6.66 11.26
N ASP A 100 31.97 -5.71 12.01
CA ASP A 100 32.83 -4.63 11.54
C ASP A 100 32.28 -3.78 10.38
N GLU A 101 31.02 -3.33 10.50
CA GLU A 101 30.47 -2.30 9.61
C GLU A 101 31.26 -0.99 9.76
N VAL A 102 31.80 -0.49 8.65
CA VAL A 102 32.61 0.72 8.63
C VAL A 102 31.72 1.95 8.73
N LEU A 103 31.88 2.74 9.80
CA LEU A 103 31.21 4.02 9.95
C LEU A 103 31.90 5.11 9.11
N PRO A 104 31.20 6.20 8.75
CA PRO A 104 31.79 7.32 8.02
C PRO A 104 33.03 7.90 8.74
N THR A 105 33.97 8.43 7.96
CA THR A 105 35.15 9.12 8.48
C THR A 105 34.85 10.58 8.82
N GLY A 106 35.54 11.15 9.79
CA GLY A 106 35.44 12.57 10.15
C GLY A 106 34.30 12.91 11.10
N LEU A 107 33.78 11.91 11.83
CA LEU A 107 32.75 12.08 12.85
C LEU A 107 33.25 12.98 13.98
N VAL A 108 32.39 13.85 14.47
CA VAL A 108 32.62 14.72 15.63
C VAL A 108 31.57 14.50 16.71
N ALA A 109 31.83 15.01 17.91
CA ALA A 109 30.85 14.98 18.99
C ALA A 109 29.56 15.72 18.59
N GLY A 110 28.41 15.06 18.76
CA GLY A 110 27.09 15.53 18.36
C GLY A 110 26.54 14.86 17.08
N ASP A 111 27.36 14.11 16.33
CA ASP A 111 26.94 13.48 15.09
C ASP A 111 26.06 12.24 15.32
N PHE A 112 25.16 12.00 14.36
CA PHE A 112 24.34 10.79 14.30
C PHE A 112 24.69 9.97 13.06
N VAL A 113 25.01 8.71 13.26
CA VAL A 113 25.38 7.77 12.21
C VAL A 113 24.30 6.71 12.06
N GLN A 114 23.92 6.45 10.82
CA GLN A 114 22.90 5.48 10.47
C GLN A 114 23.57 4.16 10.09
N LEU A 115 23.24 3.07 10.78
CA LEU A 115 23.69 1.72 10.43
C LEU A 115 22.91 1.19 9.23
N ASP A 116 23.47 0.20 8.53
CA ASP A 116 22.86 -0.41 7.35
C ASP A 116 21.60 -1.22 7.68
N LYS A 117 21.58 -1.94 8.82
CA LYS A 117 20.40 -2.71 9.24
C LYS A 117 19.58 -1.96 10.30
N ARG A 118 18.39 -2.48 10.60
CA ARG A 118 17.40 -1.92 11.53
C ARG A 118 17.09 -2.91 12.64
N GLY A 119 16.56 -2.43 13.77
CA GLY A 119 16.22 -3.28 14.90
C GLY A 119 17.44 -3.87 15.61
N VAL A 120 18.39 -3.00 15.97
CA VAL A 120 19.65 -3.41 16.62
C VAL A 120 19.41 -3.69 18.10
N SER A 121 19.81 -4.88 18.56
CA SER A 121 19.63 -5.33 19.96
C SER A 121 20.91 -5.28 20.80
N ALA A 122 22.07 -5.53 20.19
CA ALA A 122 23.37 -5.41 20.81
C ALA A 122 24.36 -4.84 19.79
N MET A 123 25.25 -3.96 20.24
CA MET A 123 26.32 -3.38 19.42
C MET A 123 27.61 -3.29 20.22
N THR A 124 28.70 -3.68 19.60
CA THR A 124 30.07 -3.43 20.05
C THR A 124 30.78 -2.58 19.00
N LEU A 125 31.62 -1.65 19.46
CA LEU A 125 32.37 -0.75 18.60
C LEU A 125 33.85 -0.98 18.82
N LYS A 126 34.64 -0.79 17.77
CA LYS A 126 36.09 -0.69 17.86
C LYS A 126 36.58 0.42 16.94
N ASP A 127 37.69 1.03 17.29
CA ASP A 127 38.37 2.00 16.44
C ASP A 127 39.22 1.28 15.37
N SER A 128 39.80 2.05 14.45
CA SER A 128 40.66 1.53 13.38
C SER A 128 42.14 1.47 13.76
N THR A 129 42.48 1.52 15.06
CA THR A 129 43.86 1.44 15.51
C THR A 129 44.48 0.10 15.12
N ALA A 130 45.64 0.14 14.46
CA ALA A 130 46.33 -1.07 14.01
C ALA A 130 46.84 -1.91 15.20
N GLY A 131 46.65 -3.22 15.15
CA GLY A 131 47.13 -4.18 16.16
C GLY A 131 46.12 -4.39 17.29
N THR A 132 45.98 -3.41 18.19
CA THR A 132 45.04 -3.48 19.33
C THR A 132 44.01 -2.36 19.23
N PRO A 133 42.86 -2.60 18.56
CA PRO A 133 41.77 -1.63 18.48
C PRO A 133 41.28 -1.24 19.86
N LEU A 134 41.09 0.06 20.09
CA LEU A 134 40.43 0.56 21.27
C LEU A 134 38.92 0.41 21.13
N VAL A 135 38.24 0.07 22.22
CA VAL A 135 36.79 -0.10 22.27
C VAL A 135 36.16 1.16 22.87
N PRO A 136 35.43 1.97 22.10
CA PRO A 136 34.69 3.11 22.63
C PRO A 136 33.65 2.65 23.65
N THR A 137 33.51 3.39 24.74
CA THR A 137 32.47 3.11 25.74
C THR A 137 31.15 3.80 25.36
N ALA A 138 30.07 3.48 26.07
CA ALA A 138 28.78 4.15 25.91
C ALA A 138 28.83 5.68 26.15
N ALA A 139 29.86 6.18 26.84
CA ALA A 139 30.08 7.62 27.01
C ALA A 139 30.63 8.28 25.74
N ASN A 140 31.26 7.51 24.85
CA ASN A 140 31.86 7.98 23.61
C ASN A 140 30.89 7.79 22.45
N LEU A 141 30.41 6.57 22.25
CA LEU A 141 29.45 6.22 21.20
C LEU A 141 28.38 5.30 21.78
N SER A 142 27.11 5.61 21.49
CA SER A 142 25.98 4.84 22.01
C SER A 142 24.88 4.68 20.98
N ILE A 143 24.07 3.63 21.11
CA ILE A 143 22.86 3.48 20.30
C ILE A 143 21.84 4.52 20.78
N TYR A 144 21.57 5.52 19.94
CA TYR A 144 20.56 6.53 20.22
C TYR A 144 19.15 6.01 19.94
N ARG A 145 18.96 5.30 18.82
CA ARG A 145 17.67 4.68 18.45
C ARG A 145 17.90 3.26 17.93
N PRO A 146 17.58 2.22 18.71
CA PRO A 146 17.83 0.83 18.31
C PRO A 146 16.97 0.40 17.12
N ASN A 147 15.71 0.86 17.05
CA ASN A 147 14.80 0.49 15.96
C ASN A 147 15.27 1.02 14.61
N SER A 148 15.65 2.30 14.53
CA SER A 148 16.19 2.88 13.31
C SER A 148 17.67 2.53 13.11
N GLY A 149 18.38 1.99 14.10
CA GLY A 149 19.81 1.71 13.99
C GLY A 149 20.66 3.00 13.96
N VAL A 150 20.28 4.02 14.73
CA VAL A 150 21.03 5.27 14.80
C VAL A 150 21.98 5.24 15.99
N VAL A 151 23.25 5.50 15.72
CA VAL A 151 24.34 5.65 16.69
C VAL A 151 24.61 7.14 16.89
N GLN A 152 24.72 7.58 18.13
CA GLN A 152 25.15 8.94 18.46
C GLN A 152 26.62 8.92 18.87
N VAL A 153 27.37 9.86 18.32
CA VAL A 153 28.75 10.16 18.68
C VAL A 153 28.71 11.24 19.75
N SER A 154 28.95 10.88 21.00
CA SER A 154 28.97 11.82 22.13
C SER A 154 30.36 12.41 22.34
N ASP A 155 31.40 11.61 22.14
CA ASP A 155 32.79 12.04 22.21
C ASP A 155 33.68 11.10 21.38
N VAL A 156 34.54 11.66 20.54
CA VAL A 156 35.48 10.95 19.67
C VAL A 156 36.81 10.70 20.38
N GLY A 157 37.11 11.43 21.46
CA GLY A 157 38.32 11.24 22.26
C GLY A 157 39.60 11.15 21.42
N ALA A 158 40.46 10.21 21.77
CA ALA A 158 41.70 9.90 21.05
C ALA A 158 41.57 8.68 20.11
N PHE A 159 40.36 8.29 19.74
CA PHE A 159 40.11 7.12 18.90
C PHE A 159 40.43 7.37 17.43
N VAL A 160 40.87 6.33 16.72
CA VAL A 160 41.21 6.42 15.29
C VAL A 160 40.02 6.05 14.41
N GLN A 161 39.59 6.96 13.55
CA GLN A 161 38.50 6.74 12.60
C GLN A 161 38.97 6.11 11.28
N PRO A 162 38.12 5.33 10.57
CA PRO A 162 36.70 5.08 10.85
C PRO A 162 36.45 4.10 12.02
N PHE A 163 35.33 4.28 12.72
CA PHE A 163 34.88 3.30 13.71
C PHE A 163 34.27 2.09 13.00
N LEU A 164 34.39 0.91 13.62
CA LEU A 164 33.85 -0.34 13.14
C LEU A 164 32.77 -0.81 14.12
N ALA A 165 31.55 -0.98 13.62
CA ALA A 165 30.39 -1.41 14.41
C ALA A 165 30.07 -2.88 14.14
N SER A 166 30.10 -3.69 15.18
CA SER A 166 29.59 -5.06 15.16
C SER A 166 28.27 -5.11 15.92
N TYR A 167 27.21 -5.62 15.33
CA TYR A 167 25.90 -5.57 15.96
C TYR A 167 24.96 -6.69 15.52
N THR A 168 23.99 -7.03 16.35
CA THR A 168 22.92 -7.98 16.04
C THR A 168 21.65 -7.24 15.68
N TYR A 169 21.00 -7.67 14.59
CA TYR A 169 19.74 -7.08 14.11
C TYR A 169 18.62 -8.12 14.09
N ALA A 170 17.40 -7.67 14.36
CA ALA A 170 16.21 -8.52 14.48
C ALA A 170 15.63 -8.93 13.12
N ASP A 171 14.76 -9.94 13.14
CA ASP A 171 13.86 -10.22 12.03
C ASP A 171 12.97 -8.99 11.77
N ALA A 172 12.76 -8.68 10.48
CA ALA A 172 11.89 -7.58 10.08
C ALA A 172 11.19 -7.89 8.77
N ASP A 173 9.99 -7.35 8.60
CA ASP A 173 9.30 -7.34 7.31
C ASP A 173 9.49 -5.95 6.69
N LEU A 174 9.86 -5.91 5.40
CA LEU A 174 10.03 -4.66 4.65
C LEU A 174 9.09 -4.61 3.46
N VAL A 175 8.78 -3.39 3.02
CA VAL A 175 8.15 -3.11 1.72
C VAL A 175 9.14 -2.29 0.92
N ALA A 176 9.67 -2.86 -0.16
CA ALA A 176 10.50 -2.11 -1.10
C ALA A 176 9.59 -1.31 -2.03
N MET A 177 9.66 0.01 -2.00
CA MET A 177 8.81 0.88 -2.85
C MET A 177 9.20 0.73 -4.33
N PHE A 178 8.22 0.75 -5.23
CA PHE A 178 8.41 0.65 -6.69
C PHE A 178 9.24 -0.55 -7.17
N SER A 179 9.31 -1.64 -6.39
CA SER A 179 10.02 -2.86 -6.79
C SER A 179 9.20 -3.74 -7.75
N THR A 180 7.90 -3.48 -7.88
CA THR A 180 7.00 -4.28 -8.73
C THR A 180 6.82 -3.61 -10.09
N VAL A 181 7.48 -4.16 -11.12
CA VAL A 181 7.47 -3.64 -12.51
C VAL A 181 6.08 -3.75 -13.17
N ALA A 182 5.35 -4.82 -12.87
CA ALA A 182 3.99 -5.04 -13.33
C ALA A 182 3.08 -5.31 -12.12
N PRO A 183 2.38 -4.29 -11.59
CA PRO A 183 1.51 -4.50 -10.46
C PRO A 183 0.40 -5.49 -10.86
N PRO A 184 0.23 -6.56 -10.07
CA PRO A 184 -0.70 -7.63 -10.42
C PRO A 184 -2.16 -7.16 -10.38
N GLU A 185 -2.97 -7.74 -11.24
CA GLU A 185 -4.41 -7.50 -11.28
C GLU A 185 -5.08 -8.11 -10.06
N ARG A 186 -6.14 -7.45 -9.59
CA ARG A 186 -6.83 -7.75 -8.34
C ARG A 186 -8.31 -8.00 -8.58
N TYR A 187 -8.85 -8.89 -7.77
CA TYR A 187 -10.28 -9.12 -7.64
C TYR A 187 -10.72 -8.52 -6.30
N LEU A 188 -11.79 -7.73 -6.30
CA LEU A 188 -12.35 -7.12 -5.10
C LEU A 188 -13.76 -7.66 -4.87
N VAL A 189 -14.02 -8.06 -3.63
CA VAL A 189 -15.37 -8.37 -3.15
C VAL A 189 -15.67 -7.47 -1.96
N PHE A 190 -16.71 -6.67 -2.08
CA PHE A 190 -17.37 -6.04 -0.95
C PHE A 190 -18.49 -6.95 -0.50
N ASP A 191 -18.46 -7.37 0.76
CA ASP A 191 -19.54 -8.12 1.39
C ASP A 191 -20.14 -7.25 2.49
N GLY A 192 -21.33 -6.71 2.23
CA GLY A 192 -21.95 -5.76 3.12
C GLY A 192 -23.41 -6.04 3.41
N VAL A 193 -23.93 -5.32 4.38
CA VAL A 193 -25.33 -5.27 4.77
C VAL A 193 -25.84 -3.85 4.61
N ASN A 194 -27.04 -3.72 4.04
CA ASN A 194 -27.76 -2.45 4.09
C ASN A 194 -28.35 -2.28 5.49
N THR A 195 -27.77 -1.40 6.29
CA THR A 195 -28.17 -1.11 7.68
C THR A 195 -29.60 -0.56 7.81
N LYS A 196 -30.22 -0.11 6.71
CA LYS A 196 -31.62 0.34 6.70
C LYS A 196 -32.62 -0.78 6.46
N THR A 197 -32.24 -1.81 5.70
CA THR A 197 -33.16 -2.88 5.27
C THR A 197 -32.80 -4.26 5.79
N GLY A 198 -31.59 -4.43 6.34
CA GLY A 198 -31.05 -5.72 6.78
C GLY A 198 -30.64 -6.66 5.65
N LYS A 199 -30.82 -6.26 4.38
CA LYS A 199 -30.49 -7.09 3.22
C LYS A 199 -28.99 -7.09 2.96
N SER A 200 -28.42 -8.26 2.66
CA SER A 200 -27.01 -8.35 2.24
C SER A 200 -26.83 -7.87 0.81
N VAL A 201 -25.74 -7.17 0.59
CA VAL A 201 -25.33 -6.58 -0.68
C VAL A 201 -23.87 -6.94 -0.91
N VAL A 202 -23.62 -7.69 -1.97
CA VAL A 202 -22.28 -8.09 -2.39
C VAL A 202 -21.92 -7.37 -3.68
N ALA A 203 -20.80 -6.65 -3.70
CA ALA A 203 -20.25 -6.05 -4.92
C ALA A 203 -18.97 -6.78 -5.32
N GLU A 204 -18.88 -7.19 -6.57
CA GLU A 204 -17.68 -7.84 -7.10
C GLU A 204 -17.10 -7.00 -8.25
N LEU A 205 -15.79 -6.82 -8.24
CA LEU A 205 -15.03 -6.21 -9.33
C LEU A 205 -13.91 -7.15 -9.76
N TYR A 206 -13.88 -7.47 -11.05
CA TYR A 206 -13.16 -8.66 -11.52
C TYR A 206 -11.68 -8.41 -11.82
N ARG A 207 -11.32 -7.22 -12.29
CA ARG A 207 -9.98 -6.93 -12.81
C ARG A 207 -9.55 -5.51 -12.47
N ILE A 208 -9.24 -5.27 -11.21
CA ILE A 208 -8.74 -4.00 -10.72
C ILE A 208 -7.22 -3.93 -10.85
N LYS A 209 -6.72 -2.79 -11.33
CA LYS A 209 -5.32 -2.42 -11.24
C LYS A 209 -5.22 -1.18 -10.37
N PHE A 210 -4.60 -1.32 -9.20
CA PHE A 210 -4.31 -0.17 -8.34
C PHE A 210 -3.21 0.68 -8.96
N SER A 211 -3.31 1.99 -8.77
CA SER A 211 -2.32 3.01 -9.07
C SER A 211 -1.41 3.22 -7.85
N PRO A 212 -0.18 3.74 -8.03
CA PRO A 212 0.64 4.07 -6.88
C PRO A 212 0.00 5.27 -6.15
N GLN A 213 0.02 5.23 -4.82
CA GLN A 213 -0.48 6.29 -3.97
C GLN A 213 0.34 7.56 -4.19
N SER A 214 -0.35 8.70 -4.33
CA SER A 214 0.30 10.00 -4.55
C SER A 214 1.12 10.45 -3.34
N ALA A 215 0.65 10.16 -2.13
CA ALA A 215 1.33 10.49 -0.88
C ALA A 215 0.96 9.51 0.24
N LEU A 216 1.95 9.05 1.02
CA LEU A 216 1.76 8.30 2.25
C LEU A 216 2.16 9.17 3.45
N ALA A 217 1.17 9.61 4.23
CA ALA A 217 1.42 10.42 5.42
C ALA A 217 1.90 9.54 6.59
N LEU A 218 3.19 9.64 6.93
CA LEU A 218 3.78 8.90 8.04
C LEU A 218 3.52 9.55 9.42
N ILE A 219 3.25 10.86 9.44
CA ILE A 219 2.94 11.63 10.64
C ILE A 219 1.58 12.30 10.42
N ASN A 220 0.65 12.08 11.34
CA ASN A 220 -0.73 12.54 11.22
C ASN A 220 -1.18 13.14 12.56
N GLU A 221 -1.98 14.21 12.52
CA GLU A 221 -2.64 14.78 13.72
C GLU A 221 -3.83 13.93 14.18
N SER A 222 -4.38 13.11 13.28
CA SER A 222 -5.45 12.14 13.53
C SER A 222 -5.03 10.73 13.12
N HIS A 223 -5.98 9.80 13.00
CA HIS A 223 -5.72 8.45 12.55
C HIS A 223 -5.16 8.44 11.13
N GLY A 224 -4.02 7.77 10.95
CA GLY A 224 -3.45 7.55 9.62
C GLY A 224 -4.39 6.73 8.73
N THR A 225 -4.33 7.01 7.43
CA THR A 225 -5.07 6.30 6.39
C THR A 225 -4.13 5.85 5.27
N ILE A 226 -4.51 4.77 4.61
CA ILE A 226 -3.89 4.32 3.36
C ILE A 226 -4.94 4.50 2.27
N GLU A 227 -4.67 5.36 1.30
CA GLU A 227 -5.55 5.61 0.18
C GLU A 227 -5.13 4.74 -1.00
N LEU A 228 -6.05 3.94 -1.52
CA LEU A 228 -5.84 3.10 -2.69
C LEU A 228 -6.82 3.51 -3.77
N GLU A 229 -6.27 3.92 -4.91
CA GLU A 229 -7.04 4.21 -6.12
C GLU A 229 -6.67 3.20 -7.21
N GLY A 230 -7.64 2.82 -8.03
CA GLY A 230 -7.41 1.88 -9.11
C GLY A 230 -8.42 2.01 -10.23
N VAL A 231 -8.11 1.36 -11.34
CA VAL A 231 -9.00 1.25 -12.50
C VAL A 231 -9.45 -0.20 -12.63
N CYS A 232 -10.75 -0.41 -12.77
CA CYS A 232 -11.30 -1.70 -13.15
C CYS A 232 -11.25 -1.83 -14.67
N LEU A 233 -10.46 -2.80 -15.14
CA LEU A 233 -10.28 -3.11 -16.55
C LEU A 233 -11.37 -4.08 -17.01
N TYR A 234 -11.71 -4.03 -18.29
CA TYR A 234 -12.65 -4.98 -18.88
C TYR A 234 -12.08 -6.40 -18.88
N ASP A 235 -12.86 -7.34 -18.37
CA ASP A 235 -12.61 -8.77 -18.38
C ASP A 235 -13.47 -9.44 -19.45
N ARG A 236 -12.83 -9.79 -20.57
CA ARG A 236 -13.49 -10.46 -21.72
C ARG A 236 -14.02 -11.84 -21.37
N GLN A 237 -13.39 -12.57 -20.45
CA GLN A 237 -13.80 -13.92 -20.08
C GLN A 237 -15.10 -13.86 -19.25
N ARG A 238 -15.17 -12.93 -18.31
CA ARG A 238 -16.37 -12.71 -17.47
C ARG A 238 -17.51 -12.08 -18.26
N ALA A 239 -17.20 -11.20 -19.21
CA ALA A 239 -18.21 -10.56 -20.06
C ALA A 239 -18.99 -11.54 -20.96
N ALA A 240 -18.50 -12.77 -21.16
CA ALA A 240 -19.22 -13.80 -21.88
C ALA A 240 -20.52 -14.23 -21.16
N ASP A 241 -20.57 -14.06 -19.83
CA ASP A 241 -21.78 -14.27 -19.04
C ASP A 241 -22.48 -12.93 -18.79
N ALA A 242 -23.71 -12.82 -19.28
CA ALA A 242 -24.54 -11.63 -19.14
C ALA A 242 -24.83 -11.27 -17.67
N ASN A 243 -24.80 -12.24 -16.75
CA ASN A 243 -25.07 -12.03 -15.33
C ASN A 243 -23.84 -11.57 -14.54
N LEU A 244 -22.64 -11.71 -15.10
CA LEU A 244 -21.39 -11.28 -14.47
C LEU A 244 -21.03 -9.85 -14.89
N GLY A 245 -21.22 -9.52 -16.17
CA GLY A 245 -20.76 -8.25 -16.73
C GLY A 245 -19.23 -8.19 -16.84
N GLY A 246 -18.69 -7.41 -17.78
CA GLY A 246 -17.25 -7.40 -18.01
C GLY A 246 -16.41 -6.67 -16.95
N PHE A 247 -17.03 -5.89 -16.07
CA PHE A 247 -16.32 -5.11 -15.04
C PHE A 247 -16.59 -5.62 -13.61
N GLY A 248 -17.77 -6.19 -13.38
CA GLY A 248 -18.24 -6.56 -12.07
C GLY A 248 -19.76 -6.58 -11.99
N ARG A 249 -20.27 -6.97 -10.82
CA ARG A 249 -21.71 -7.04 -10.53
C ARG A 249 -22.02 -6.65 -9.10
N LEU A 250 -23.28 -6.28 -8.87
CA LEU A 250 -23.87 -6.09 -7.56
C LEU A 250 -24.97 -7.14 -7.37
N VAL A 251 -24.88 -7.90 -6.29
CA VAL A 251 -25.85 -8.93 -5.92
C VAL A 251 -26.47 -8.53 -4.59
N GLN A 252 -27.78 -8.35 -4.57
CA GLN A 252 -28.52 -8.22 -3.34
C GLN A 252 -29.24 -9.54 -3.08
N THR A 253 -28.98 -10.17 -1.94
CA THR A 253 -29.69 -11.38 -1.56
C THR A 253 -30.97 -11.01 -0.83
N ALA A 254 -32.01 -11.84 -1.00
CA ALA A 254 -33.18 -11.79 -0.13
C ALA A 254 -32.76 -12.22 1.29
N MET A 255 -33.42 -11.69 2.32
CA MET A 255 -33.24 -12.21 3.68
C MET A 255 -33.58 -13.71 3.71
N ALA A 256 -32.79 -14.48 4.46
CA ALA A 256 -33.15 -15.84 4.86
C ALA A 256 -34.31 -15.81 5.86
#